data_AF-A0A5C7PM31-F1
#
_entry.id   AF-A0A5C7PM31-F1
#
_cell.length_a   1.000
_cell.length_b   1.000
_cell.length_c   1.000
_cell.angle_alpha   90.00
_cell.angle_beta   90.00
_cell.angle_gamma   90.00
#
_symmetry.space_group_name_H-M   'P 1'
#
loop_
_entity.id
_entity.type
_entity.pdbx_description
1 polymer ?
#
loop_
_entity_poly.entity_id
_entity_poly.type
_entity_poly.pdbx_seq_one_letter_code
_entity_poly.pdbx_strand_id
1 'polypeptide(L)'
;MATFKTRLETSPEVVSAYRGKTTVFLEGETDVRLFQNFWFNDQLDKLEFREPDGGLGCVGVLQSVTRNRQQGIQAFGIVDRDKLQADNKWDLVWETDDEKFEKARPYGPHVRVTRYWEIENYLVHPAALEEHLRCTKGRAPKPESDADDDFLKHAQALIPHAAYCAALRAEGKKEWGDSSTSRFNCRTAVENELGQLNEKGTIAPEVWRNYQSNLPKVEAFSNTTATSAQHLAGLLRRVNGKAFMHRIKTENGVNHDITFHLAAAIRTRNAIPAELRDLMDTLAGKQHQQHTDE
;
A
#
# COMPACT_ATOMS: atom_id res chain seq x y z
N MET A 1 47.11 -25.82 0.38
CA MET A 1 47.53 -24.72 1.27
C MET A 1 46.76 -23.47 0.90
N ALA A 2 46.23 -22.80 1.92
CA ALA A 2 45.45 -21.57 1.87
C ALA A 2 46.22 -20.44 1.12
N THR A 3 45.61 -19.36 0.63
CA THR A 3 45.19 -18.25 1.50
C THR A 3 44.45 -17.17 0.71
N PHE A 4 43.19 -16.95 1.13
CA PHE A 4 42.41 -15.71 1.27
C PHE A 4 41.83 -14.97 0.04
N LYS A 5 40.49 -15.07 -0.05
CA LYS A 5 39.59 -14.06 -0.60
C LYS A 5 39.76 -12.77 0.19
N THR A 6 40.19 -11.71 -0.47
CA THR A 6 40.24 -10.36 0.10
C THR A 6 38.81 -9.93 0.44
N ARG A 7 38.61 -9.66 1.72
CA ARG A 7 37.42 -9.02 2.28
C ARG A 7 37.34 -7.62 1.65
N LEU A 8 36.21 -7.28 1.03
CA LEU A 8 35.92 -5.89 0.67
C LEU A 8 35.82 -5.10 1.97
N GLU A 9 36.91 -4.46 2.36
CA GLU A 9 36.92 -3.44 3.40
C GLU A 9 36.14 -2.24 2.85
N THR A 10 34.91 -2.06 3.34
CA THR A 10 34.12 -0.86 3.10
C THR A 10 34.91 0.37 3.57
N SER A 11 35.27 1.25 2.63
CA SER A 11 36.03 2.49 2.90
C SER A 11 35.39 3.29 4.04
N PRO A 12 36.19 3.91 4.93
CA PRO A 12 35.73 4.85 5.95
C PRO A 12 34.86 5.99 5.40
N GLU A 13 35.04 6.37 4.13
CA GLU A 13 34.26 7.42 3.46
C GLU A 13 32.83 6.97 3.15
N VAL A 14 32.66 5.69 2.80
CA VAL A 14 31.34 5.06 2.62
C VAL A 14 30.64 4.98 3.98
N VAL A 15 31.36 4.56 5.03
CA VAL A 15 30.86 4.54 6.41
C VAL A 15 30.55 5.95 6.94
N SER A 16 31.31 6.97 6.52
CA SER A 16 31.08 8.38 6.85
C SER A 16 29.88 8.97 6.11
N ALA A 17 29.62 8.55 4.87
CA ALA A 17 28.44 8.97 4.11
C ALA A 17 27.14 8.37 4.65
N TYR A 18 27.17 7.12 5.16
CA TYR A 18 26.04 6.51 5.87
C TYR A 18 25.81 7.07 7.27
N ARG A 19 26.85 7.63 7.92
CA ARG A 19 26.78 8.08 9.32
C ARG A 19 25.83 9.26 9.57
N GLY A 20 25.35 9.94 8.53
CA GLY A 20 24.48 11.11 8.66
C GLY A 20 23.03 10.92 8.20
N LYS A 21 22.70 9.83 7.49
CA LYS A 21 21.37 9.63 6.91
C LYS A 21 20.63 8.47 7.57
N THR A 22 19.32 8.58 7.62
CA THR A 22 18.43 7.47 7.96
C THR A 22 18.17 6.64 6.71
N THR A 23 18.50 5.34 6.76
CA THR A 23 18.18 4.39 5.69
C THR A 23 16.74 3.89 5.85
N VAL A 24 15.97 3.93 4.77
CA VAL A 24 14.58 3.45 4.71
C VAL A 24 14.48 2.37 3.63
N PHE A 25 14.24 1.13 4.06
CA PHE A 25 14.03 -0.01 3.18
C PHE A 25 12.56 -0.11 2.74
N LEU A 26 12.35 -0.27 1.44
CA LEU A 26 11.06 -0.45 0.78
C LEU A 26 11.03 -1.81 0.05
N GLU A 27 9.86 -2.32 -0.32
CA GLU A 27 9.70 -3.71 -0.77
C GLU A 27 10.31 -3.99 -2.15
N GLY A 28 10.38 -3.00 -3.03
CA GLY A 28 11.04 -3.13 -4.33
C GLY A 28 11.36 -1.81 -5.04
N GLU A 29 11.97 -1.93 -6.21
CA GLU A 29 12.46 -0.81 -7.01
C GLU A 29 11.40 0.26 -7.32
N THR A 30 10.16 -0.15 -7.61
CA THR A 30 9.06 0.78 -7.90
C THR A 30 8.78 1.71 -6.73
N ASP A 31 8.71 1.17 -5.51
CA ASP A 31 8.46 1.94 -4.29
C ASP A 31 9.62 2.87 -4.00
N VAL A 32 10.86 2.37 -4.14
CA VAL A 32 12.07 3.19 -3.98
C VAL A 32 12.04 4.37 -4.93
N ARG A 33 11.77 4.14 -6.22
CA ARG A 33 11.66 5.22 -7.22
C ARG A 33 10.56 6.21 -6.87
N LEU A 34 9.41 5.73 -6.39
CA LEU A 34 8.27 6.55 -6.02
C LEU A 34 8.58 7.45 -4.81
N PHE A 35 9.20 6.92 -3.76
CA PHE A 35 9.64 7.71 -2.60
C PHE A 35 10.78 8.67 -2.98
N GLN A 36 11.82 8.16 -3.64
CA GLN A 36 13.05 8.90 -3.90
C GLN A 36 12.89 9.99 -4.95
N ASN A 37 12.19 9.71 -6.06
CA ASN A 37 12.17 10.62 -7.21
C ASN A 37 10.95 11.53 -7.21
N PHE A 38 9.83 11.09 -6.62
CA PHE A 38 8.55 11.79 -6.72
C PHE A 38 8.08 12.40 -5.41
N TRP A 39 8.03 11.63 -4.32
CA TRP A 39 7.37 12.10 -3.10
C TRP A 39 8.28 12.84 -2.12
N PHE A 40 9.50 12.35 -1.92
CA PHE A 40 10.39 12.83 -0.86
C PHE A 40 11.80 13.16 -1.39
N ASN A 41 11.88 13.60 -2.65
CA ASN A 41 13.15 14.02 -3.26
C ASN A 41 13.81 15.22 -2.54
N ASP A 42 13.01 16.01 -1.82
CA ASP A 42 13.45 17.14 -1.00
C ASP A 42 14.05 16.72 0.36
N GLN A 43 14.01 15.42 0.70
CA GLN A 43 14.54 14.88 1.96
C GLN A 43 15.77 14.00 1.77
N LEU A 44 16.33 13.92 0.55
CA LEU A 44 17.46 13.03 0.23
C LEU A 44 18.79 13.45 0.86
N ASP A 45 18.87 14.65 1.45
CA ASP A 45 19.98 15.07 2.29
C ASP A 45 20.00 14.31 3.63
N LYS A 46 18.82 13.89 4.12
CA LYS A 46 18.61 13.24 5.43
C LYS A 46 18.22 11.77 5.33
N LEU A 47 17.52 11.41 4.26
CA LEU A 47 16.99 10.07 4.04
C LEU A 47 17.69 9.40 2.88
N GLU A 48 17.77 8.08 2.96
CA GLU A 48 18.19 7.22 1.87
C GLU A 48 17.20 6.08 1.69
N PHE A 49 16.56 6.02 0.52
CA PHE A 49 15.60 4.97 0.17
C PHE A 49 16.31 3.83 -0.55
N ARG A 50 16.02 2.58 -0.15
CA ARG A 50 16.70 1.40 -0.69
C ARG A 50 15.78 0.21 -0.83
N GLU A 51 16.12 -0.63 -1.80
CA GLU A 51 15.66 -2.02 -1.84
C GLU A 51 16.38 -2.84 -0.75
N PRO A 52 15.85 -4.01 -0.38
CA PRO A 52 16.53 -4.89 0.56
C PRO A 52 17.92 -5.32 0.09
N ASP A 53 18.88 -5.41 1.01
CA ASP A 53 20.25 -5.89 0.73
C ASP A 53 20.30 -7.40 0.40
N GLY A 54 19.17 -8.10 0.56
CA GLY A 54 19.01 -9.52 0.26
C GLY A 54 17.61 -10.01 0.62
N GLY A 55 17.14 -11.02 -0.10
CA GLY A 55 15.72 -11.41 -0.11
C GLY A 55 14.89 -10.51 -1.04
N LEU A 56 13.61 -10.82 -1.21
CA LEU A 56 12.67 -10.02 -2.00
C LEU A 56 11.49 -9.58 -1.13
N GLY A 57 10.95 -8.40 -1.42
CA GLY A 57 9.76 -7.85 -0.77
C GLY A 57 9.93 -7.62 0.73
N CYS A 58 8.80 -7.61 1.43
CA CYS A 58 8.67 -7.53 2.88
C CYS A 58 9.67 -8.37 3.70
N VAL A 59 9.97 -9.62 3.32
CA VAL A 59 10.93 -10.46 4.07
C VAL A 59 12.34 -9.88 3.99
N GLY A 60 12.74 -9.40 2.81
CA GLY A 60 14.00 -8.72 2.62
C GLY A 60 14.10 -7.45 3.45
N VAL A 61 13.03 -6.65 3.51
CA VAL A 61 12.96 -5.43 4.33
C VAL A 61 13.27 -5.74 5.81
N LEU A 62 12.58 -6.73 6.39
CA LEU A 62 12.77 -7.13 7.80
C LEU A 62 14.22 -7.55 8.10
N GLN A 63 14.82 -8.33 7.19
CA GLN A 63 16.19 -8.82 7.35
C GLN A 63 17.21 -7.68 7.22
N SER A 64 16.99 -6.77 6.27
CA SER A 64 17.88 -5.63 5.99
C SER A 64 17.87 -4.63 7.15
N VAL A 65 16.69 -4.30 7.69
CA VAL A 65 16.56 -3.46 8.89
C VAL A 65 17.31 -4.10 10.06
N THR A 66 17.07 -5.38 10.34
CA THR A 66 17.73 -6.09 11.44
C THR A 66 19.24 -6.05 11.32
N ARG A 67 19.78 -6.37 10.14
CA ARG A 67 21.23 -6.40 9.86
C ARG A 67 21.87 -5.02 10.02
N ASN A 68 21.28 -3.99 9.41
CA ASN A 68 21.84 -2.63 9.45
C ASN A 68 21.81 -2.08 10.89
N ARG A 69 20.73 -2.33 11.64
CA ARG A 69 20.64 -1.93 13.05
C ARG A 69 21.68 -2.62 13.93
N GLN A 70 21.97 -3.91 13.69
CA GLN A 70 23.06 -4.62 14.38
C GLN A 70 24.45 -4.03 14.10
N GLN A 71 24.63 -3.34 12.98
CA GLN A 71 25.86 -2.66 12.59
C GLN A 71 25.91 -1.19 13.05
N GLY A 72 24.92 -0.73 13.83
CA GLY A 72 24.84 0.64 14.31
C GLY A 72 24.33 1.66 13.29
N ILE A 73 23.77 1.20 12.17
CA ILE A 73 23.17 2.06 11.14
C ILE A 73 21.72 2.40 11.54
N GLN A 74 21.32 3.66 11.36
CA GLN A 74 19.94 4.10 11.58
C GLN A 74 19.07 3.63 10.41
N ALA A 75 18.52 2.42 10.51
CA ALA A 75 17.71 1.80 9.47
C ALA A 75 16.26 1.55 9.91
N PHE A 76 15.32 1.82 9.01
CA PHE A 76 13.89 1.56 9.15
C PHE A 76 13.37 0.83 7.91
N GLY A 77 12.20 0.20 8.04
CA GLY A 77 11.54 -0.48 6.93
C GLY A 77 10.06 -0.08 6.85
N ILE A 78 9.54 -0.01 5.63
CA ILE A 78 8.11 0.12 5.36
C ILE A 78 7.68 -1.14 4.62
N VAL A 79 6.58 -1.74 5.08
CA VAL A 79 5.97 -2.92 4.45
C VAL A 79 4.48 -2.71 4.29
N ASP A 80 3.92 -3.35 3.28
CA ASP A 80 2.49 -3.31 2.98
C ASP A 80 1.67 -4.04 4.04
N ARG A 81 0.39 -3.66 4.18
CA ARG A 81 -0.52 -4.26 5.16
C ARG A 81 -0.87 -5.70 4.80
N ASP A 82 -0.83 -6.05 3.52
CA ASP A 82 -1.06 -7.40 3.03
C ASP A 82 -0.08 -8.44 3.63
N LYS A 83 1.10 -8.00 4.07
CA LYS A 83 2.08 -8.82 4.78
C LYS A 83 1.52 -9.41 6.08
N LEU A 84 0.62 -8.70 6.75
CA LEU A 84 -0.05 -9.20 7.95
C LEU A 84 -0.91 -10.44 7.61
N GLN A 85 -1.60 -10.42 6.48
CA GLN A 85 -2.36 -11.56 5.96
C GLN A 85 -1.41 -12.68 5.53
N ALA A 86 -0.27 -12.35 4.90
CA ALA A 86 0.71 -13.35 4.53
C ALA A 86 1.28 -14.11 5.75
N ASP A 87 1.41 -13.43 6.89
CA ASP A 87 1.92 -13.97 8.15
C ASP A 87 0.83 -14.48 9.12
N ASN A 88 -0.43 -14.58 8.68
CA ASN A 88 -1.56 -15.00 9.52
C ASN A 88 -1.80 -14.10 10.76
N LYS A 89 -1.42 -12.83 10.74
CA LYS A 89 -1.71 -11.84 11.78
C LYS A 89 -3.11 -11.26 11.62
N TRP A 90 -4.11 -12.13 11.58
CA TRP A 90 -5.48 -11.79 11.20
C TRP A 90 -6.13 -10.72 12.06
N ASP A 91 -5.87 -10.70 13.37
CA ASP A 91 -6.41 -9.66 14.26
C ASP A 91 -6.00 -8.25 13.82
N LEU A 92 -4.74 -8.08 13.36
CA LEU A 92 -4.25 -6.80 12.85
C LEU A 92 -4.70 -6.51 11.41
N VAL A 93 -4.90 -7.55 10.58
CA VAL A 93 -5.51 -7.38 9.25
C VAL A 93 -6.87 -6.69 9.37
N TRP A 94 -7.66 -7.06 10.38
CA TRP A 94 -9.02 -6.55 10.60
C TRP A 94 -9.12 -5.35 11.54
N GLU A 95 -7.99 -4.86 12.08
CA GLU A 95 -8.00 -3.72 13.02
C GLU A 95 -8.36 -2.41 12.29
N THR A 96 -9.47 -1.80 12.69
CA THR A 96 -10.00 -0.57 12.08
C THR A 96 -9.57 0.67 12.85
N ASP A 97 -9.14 0.53 14.11
CA ASP A 97 -8.65 1.62 14.94
C ASP A 97 -7.17 1.90 14.65
N ASP A 98 -6.89 3.08 14.10
CA ASP A 98 -5.53 3.46 13.68
C ASP A 98 -4.55 3.54 14.85
N GLU A 99 -5.00 3.98 16.04
CA GLU A 99 -4.11 4.04 17.19
C GLU A 99 -3.71 2.65 17.66
N LYS A 100 -4.67 1.72 17.72
CA LYS A 100 -4.40 0.33 18.09
C LYS A 100 -3.50 -0.34 17.05
N PHE A 101 -3.79 -0.14 15.77
CA PHE A 101 -3.00 -0.68 14.67
C PHE A 101 -1.55 -0.20 14.74
N GLU A 102 -1.34 1.09 14.97
CA GLU A 102 0.01 1.65 15.07
C GLU A 102 0.75 1.15 16.31
N LYS A 103 0.10 1.12 17.47
CA LYS A 103 0.73 0.66 18.73
C LYS A 103 1.16 -0.80 18.66
N ALA A 104 0.50 -1.64 17.85
CA ALA A 104 0.78 -3.08 17.79
C ALA A 104 2.19 -3.44 17.31
N ARG A 105 2.81 -2.63 16.43
CA ARG A 105 4.19 -2.79 15.91
C ARG A 105 4.62 -4.26 15.72
N PRO A 106 3.93 -5.05 14.88
CA PRO A 106 4.08 -6.51 14.81
C PRO A 106 5.47 -7.00 14.36
N TYR A 107 6.30 -6.11 13.82
CA TYR A 107 7.66 -6.37 13.35
C TYR A 107 8.71 -5.54 14.11
N GLY A 108 8.35 -5.07 15.31
CA GLY A 108 9.22 -4.25 16.16
C GLY A 108 9.19 -2.75 15.83
N PRO A 109 9.95 -1.94 16.58
CA PRO A 109 9.84 -0.49 16.54
C PRO A 109 10.39 0.16 15.26
N HIS A 110 11.21 -0.55 14.48
CA HIS A 110 11.90 -0.02 13.29
C HIS A 110 11.24 -0.39 11.96
N VAL A 111 10.16 -1.16 12.01
CA VAL A 111 9.39 -1.52 10.81
C VAL A 111 8.00 -0.94 10.96
N ARG A 112 7.54 -0.24 9.93
CA ARG A 112 6.20 0.32 9.83
C ARG A 112 5.41 -0.48 8.82
N VAL A 113 4.22 -0.89 9.21
CA VAL A 113 3.22 -1.45 8.32
C VAL A 113 2.33 -0.30 7.89
N THR A 114 2.08 -0.14 6.60
CA THR A 114 1.18 0.89 6.07
C THR A 114 -0.24 0.70 6.60
N ARG A 115 -1.00 1.78 6.80
CA ARG A 115 -2.43 1.67 7.13
C ARG A 115 -3.25 1.23 5.91
N TYR A 116 -2.88 1.72 4.73
CA TYR A 116 -3.45 1.25 3.45
C TYR A 116 -2.92 -0.12 3.05
N TRP A 117 -3.71 -0.83 2.23
CA TRP A 117 -3.47 -2.24 1.92
C TRP A 117 -2.10 -2.47 1.27
N GLU A 118 -1.77 -1.68 0.26
CA GLU A 118 -0.48 -1.65 -0.46
C GLU A 118 -0.05 -0.19 -0.76
N ILE A 119 1.21 0.03 -1.15
CA ILE A 119 1.67 1.33 -1.68
C ILE A 119 0.80 1.82 -2.84
N GLU A 120 0.30 0.94 -3.71
CA GLU A 120 -0.59 1.32 -4.82
C GLU A 120 -1.88 2.02 -4.34
N ASN A 121 -2.37 1.72 -3.13
CA ASN A 121 -3.54 2.39 -2.59
C ASN A 121 -3.27 3.87 -2.28
N TYR A 122 -2.02 4.28 -2.05
CA TYR A 122 -1.65 5.70 -1.88
C TYR A 122 -1.63 6.47 -3.21
N LEU A 123 -1.65 5.77 -4.35
CA LEU A 123 -1.77 6.38 -5.68
C LEU A 123 -3.23 6.59 -6.10
N VAL A 124 -4.18 6.10 -5.31
CA VAL A 124 -5.61 6.26 -5.56
C VAL A 124 -6.02 7.70 -5.22
N HIS A 125 -5.88 8.59 -6.20
CA HIS A 125 -6.25 9.99 -6.08
C HIS A 125 -7.10 10.42 -7.29
N PRO A 126 -8.43 10.58 -7.12
CA PRO A 126 -9.38 10.84 -8.21
C PRO A 126 -8.96 12.00 -9.10
N ALA A 127 -8.68 13.14 -8.48
CA ALA A 127 -8.36 14.34 -9.24
C ALA A 127 -6.97 14.27 -9.94
N ALA A 128 -6.02 13.46 -9.45
CA ALA A 128 -4.75 13.20 -10.14
C ALA A 128 -4.94 12.34 -11.39
N LEU A 129 -5.84 11.34 -11.34
CA LEU A 129 -6.22 10.57 -12.52
C LEU A 129 -6.94 11.45 -13.55
N GLU A 130 -7.91 12.26 -13.14
CA GLU A 130 -8.64 13.13 -14.05
C GLU A 130 -7.71 14.09 -14.81
N GLU A 131 -6.66 14.58 -14.15
CA GLU A 131 -5.62 15.39 -14.81
C GLU A 131 -4.81 14.59 -15.83
N HIS A 132 -4.44 13.35 -15.50
CA HIS A 132 -3.77 12.46 -16.44
C HIS A 132 -4.66 12.15 -17.66
N LEU A 133 -5.95 11.87 -17.45
CA LEU A 133 -6.91 11.61 -18.51
C LEU A 133 -7.16 12.84 -19.38
N ARG A 134 -7.19 14.04 -18.78
CA ARG A 134 -7.24 15.31 -19.53
C ARG A 134 -6.03 15.44 -20.46
N CYS A 135 -4.82 15.22 -19.94
CA CYS A 135 -3.59 15.37 -20.72
C CYS A 135 -3.44 14.31 -21.83
N THR A 136 -3.86 13.07 -21.57
CA THR A 136 -3.64 11.95 -22.51
C THR A 136 -4.80 11.71 -23.46
N LYS A 137 -6.03 12.05 -23.07
CA LYS A 137 -7.24 11.79 -23.86
C LYS A 137 -7.98 13.05 -24.28
N GLY A 138 -7.57 14.23 -23.83
CA GLY A 138 -8.25 15.49 -24.13
C GLY A 138 -9.65 15.60 -23.52
N ARG A 139 -10.00 14.73 -22.56
CA ARG A 139 -11.31 14.75 -21.89
C ARG A 139 -11.33 15.88 -20.85
N ALA A 140 -12.44 16.60 -20.74
CA ALA A 140 -12.65 17.48 -19.60
C ALA A 140 -12.62 16.67 -18.29
N PRO A 141 -11.92 17.15 -17.24
CA PRO A 141 -11.98 16.55 -15.92
C PRO A 141 -13.43 16.49 -15.41
N LYS A 142 -13.79 15.40 -14.75
CA LYS A 142 -15.04 15.33 -13.98
C LYS A 142 -15.00 16.31 -12.79
N PRO A 143 -16.16 16.77 -12.31
CA PRO A 143 -16.27 17.37 -10.99
C PRO A 143 -15.69 16.43 -9.92
N GLU A 144 -15.09 17.01 -8.87
CA GLU A 144 -14.38 16.24 -7.84
C GLU A 144 -15.31 15.24 -7.12
N SER A 145 -16.53 15.67 -6.76
CA SER A 145 -17.54 14.79 -6.16
C SER A 145 -17.87 13.58 -7.02
N ASP A 146 -17.98 13.78 -8.34
CA ASP A 146 -18.33 12.70 -9.28
C ASP A 146 -17.16 11.73 -9.46
N ALA A 147 -15.93 12.26 -9.47
CA ALA A 147 -14.72 11.44 -9.52
C ALA A 147 -14.53 10.62 -8.23
N ASP A 148 -14.81 11.20 -7.07
CA ASP A 148 -14.79 10.52 -5.77
C ASP A 148 -15.84 9.40 -5.72
N ASP A 149 -17.07 9.68 -6.16
CA ASP A 149 -18.15 8.69 -6.21
C ASP A 149 -17.81 7.52 -7.13
N ASP A 150 -17.19 7.79 -8.29
CA ASP A 150 -16.77 6.75 -9.21
C ASP A 150 -15.64 5.88 -8.63
N PHE A 151 -14.66 6.49 -7.96
CA PHE A 151 -13.62 5.75 -7.26
C PHE A 151 -14.19 4.91 -6.11
N LEU A 152 -15.15 5.46 -5.36
CA LEU A 152 -15.85 4.73 -4.31
C LEU A 152 -16.57 3.50 -4.87
N LYS A 153 -17.25 3.60 -6.02
CA LYS A 153 -17.89 2.44 -6.69
C LYS A 153 -16.88 1.35 -7.02
N HIS A 154 -15.68 1.70 -7.48
CA HIS A 154 -14.61 0.74 -7.74
C HIS A 154 -14.08 0.08 -6.47
N ALA A 155 -13.92 0.83 -5.38
CA ALA A 155 -13.54 0.28 -4.08
C ALA A 155 -14.62 -0.67 -3.54
N GLN A 156 -15.90 -0.28 -3.64
CA GLN A 156 -17.03 -1.11 -3.22
C GLN A 156 -17.10 -2.42 -4.02
N ALA A 157 -16.81 -2.39 -5.32
CA ALA A 157 -16.73 -3.59 -6.14
C ALA A 157 -15.62 -4.58 -5.68
N LEU A 158 -14.61 -4.08 -4.97
CA LEU A 158 -13.53 -4.90 -4.41
C LEU A 158 -13.79 -5.40 -2.98
N ILE A 159 -14.88 -5.01 -2.33
CA ILE A 159 -15.28 -5.56 -1.02
C ILE A 159 -15.42 -7.10 -1.08
N PRO A 160 -16.25 -7.68 -1.98
CA PRO A 160 -16.37 -9.13 -2.09
C PRO A 160 -15.06 -9.79 -2.52
N HIS A 161 -14.26 -9.13 -3.36
CA HIS A 161 -12.94 -9.62 -3.76
C HIS A 161 -11.99 -9.74 -2.57
N ALA A 162 -11.87 -8.70 -1.74
CA ALA A 162 -11.00 -8.71 -0.56
C ALA A 162 -11.43 -9.80 0.44
N ALA A 163 -12.74 -9.93 0.70
CA ALA A 163 -13.28 -10.97 1.58
C ALA A 163 -12.99 -12.38 1.06
N TYR A 164 -13.12 -12.57 -0.26
CA TYR A 164 -12.91 -13.86 -0.91
C TYR A 164 -11.42 -14.24 -0.97
N CYS A 165 -10.53 -13.30 -1.31
CA CYS A 165 -9.08 -13.53 -1.24
C CYS A 165 -8.63 -13.86 0.18
N ALA A 166 -9.15 -13.18 1.20
CA ALA A 166 -8.87 -13.53 2.59
C ALA A 166 -9.30 -14.97 2.93
N ALA A 167 -10.47 -15.40 2.44
CA ALA A 167 -10.97 -16.76 2.63
C ALA A 167 -10.11 -17.80 1.92
N LEU A 168 -9.70 -17.54 0.68
CA LEU A 168 -8.77 -18.40 -0.07
C LEU A 168 -7.44 -18.53 0.67
N ARG A 169 -6.88 -17.41 1.15
CA ARG A 169 -5.61 -17.38 1.87
C ARG A 169 -5.66 -18.16 3.18
N ALA A 170 -6.74 -18.05 3.94
CA ALA A 170 -6.93 -18.81 5.18
C ALA A 170 -6.91 -20.33 4.93
N GLU A 171 -7.35 -20.77 3.75
CA GLU A 171 -7.34 -22.17 3.33
C GLU A 171 -6.07 -22.56 2.54
N GLY A 172 -5.05 -21.69 2.49
CA GLY A 172 -3.81 -21.93 1.74
C GLY A 172 -3.98 -21.99 0.23
N LYS A 173 -5.10 -21.47 -0.30
CA LYS A 173 -5.43 -21.47 -1.74
C LYS A 173 -4.91 -20.20 -2.42
N LYS A 174 -4.68 -20.29 -3.72
CA LYS A 174 -4.30 -19.14 -4.56
C LYS A 174 -5.44 -18.14 -4.61
N GLU A 175 -5.13 -16.88 -4.34
CA GLU A 175 -6.06 -15.76 -4.36
C GLU A 175 -6.53 -15.42 -5.79
N TRP A 176 -7.63 -14.68 -5.90
CA TRP A 176 -8.04 -14.08 -7.17
C TRP A 176 -7.01 -13.05 -7.62
N GLY A 177 -6.72 -13.06 -8.93
CA GLY A 177 -5.78 -12.10 -9.52
C GLY A 177 -6.41 -10.71 -9.68
N ASP A 178 -5.56 -9.70 -9.83
CA ASP A 178 -5.94 -8.28 -9.86
C ASP A 178 -6.98 -7.91 -10.92
N SER A 179 -7.00 -8.64 -12.05
CA SER A 179 -7.95 -8.40 -13.14
C SER A 179 -9.32 -9.06 -12.93
N SER A 180 -9.48 -9.92 -11.92
CA SER A 180 -10.64 -10.82 -11.76
C SER A 180 -11.97 -10.06 -11.68
N THR A 181 -11.97 -8.84 -11.13
CA THR A 181 -13.19 -8.05 -10.99
C THR A 181 -13.42 -7.04 -12.12
N SER A 182 -12.44 -6.79 -12.98
CA SER A 182 -12.45 -5.63 -13.89
C SER A 182 -13.55 -5.70 -14.97
N ARG A 183 -14.09 -6.89 -15.24
CA ARG A 183 -15.24 -7.09 -16.12
C ARG A 183 -16.58 -6.69 -15.50
N PHE A 184 -16.62 -6.48 -14.18
CA PHE A 184 -17.85 -6.15 -13.44
C PHE A 184 -17.93 -4.66 -13.16
N ASN A 185 -19.09 -4.09 -13.43
CA ASN A 185 -19.39 -2.66 -13.26
C ASN A 185 -19.65 -2.25 -11.81
N CYS A 186 -20.07 -3.16 -10.93
CA CYS A 186 -20.42 -2.85 -9.55
C CYS A 186 -20.22 -4.03 -8.60
N ARG A 187 -20.33 -3.76 -7.29
CA ARG A 187 -20.28 -4.75 -6.22
C ARG A 187 -21.25 -5.91 -6.40
N THR A 188 -22.52 -5.61 -6.65
CA THR A 188 -23.57 -6.63 -6.81
C THR A 188 -23.24 -7.63 -7.93
N ALA A 189 -22.63 -7.16 -9.03
CA ALA A 189 -22.22 -8.05 -10.11
C ALA A 189 -21.08 -9.00 -9.69
N VAL A 190 -20.14 -8.56 -8.85
CA VAL A 190 -19.08 -9.41 -8.28
C VAL A 190 -19.65 -10.42 -7.29
N GLU A 191 -20.59 -10.00 -6.43
CA GLU A 191 -21.27 -10.88 -5.47
C GLU A 191 -22.11 -11.96 -6.17
N ASN A 192 -22.83 -11.60 -7.23
CA ASN A 192 -23.60 -12.53 -8.05
C ASN A 192 -22.70 -13.57 -8.72
N GLU A 193 -21.55 -13.17 -9.25
CA GLU A 193 -20.57 -14.12 -9.81
C GLU A 193 -20.10 -15.12 -8.75
N LEU A 194 -19.69 -14.63 -7.58
CA LEU A 194 -19.26 -15.48 -6.48
C LEU A 194 -20.38 -16.43 -6.02
N GLY A 195 -21.62 -15.95 -5.94
CA GLY A 195 -22.80 -16.77 -5.64
C GLY A 195 -23.00 -17.89 -6.66
N GLN A 196 -22.94 -17.58 -7.96
CA GLN A 196 -23.04 -18.59 -9.02
C GLN A 196 -21.91 -19.61 -8.98
N LEU A 197 -20.67 -19.18 -8.69
CA LEU A 197 -19.53 -20.09 -8.54
C LEU A 197 -19.72 -21.04 -7.35
N ASN A 198 -20.31 -20.55 -6.26
CA ASN A 198 -20.66 -21.38 -5.11
C ASN A 198 -21.78 -22.38 -5.44
N GLU A 199 -22.86 -21.95 -6.09
CA GLU A 199 -23.97 -22.83 -6.50
C GLU A 199 -23.53 -23.95 -7.45
N LYS A 200 -22.56 -23.66 -8.32
CA LYS A 200 -21.93 -24.65 -9.22
C LYS A 200 -20.93 -25.57 -8.52
N GLY A 201 -20.71 -25.42 -7.21
CA GLY A 201 -19.73 -26.21 -6.45
C GLY A 201 -18.28 -25.90 -6.79
N THR A 202 -17.99 -24.77 -7.44
CA THR A 202 -16.62 -24.34 -7.77
C THR A 202 -15.89 -23.81 -6.53
N ILE A 203 -16.63 -23.20 -5.60
CA ILE A 203 -16.10 -22.72 -4.32
C ILE A 203 -16.31 -23.81 -3.28
N ALA A 204 -15.23 -24.21 -2.62
CA ALA A 204 -15.32 -25.20 -1.55
C ALA A 204 -16.11 -24.65 -0.34
N PRO A 205 -16.91 -25.48 0.37
CA PRO A 205 -17.80 -25.01 1.43
C PRO A 205 -17.13 -24.23 2.55
N GLU A 206 -15.89 -24.59 2.92
CA GLU A 206 -15.10 -23.89 3.93
C GLU A 206 -14.68 -22.49 3.47
N VAL A 207 -14.26 -22.34 2.21
CA VAL A 207 -13.92 -21.04 1.63
C VAL A 207 -15.16 -20.15 1.58
N TRP A 208 -16.32 -20.70 1.18
CA TRP A 208 -17.56 -19.94 1.12
C TRP A 208 -17.99 -19.43 2.51
N ARG A 209 -17.92 -20.29 3.54
CA ARG A 209 -18.20 -19.89 4.92
C ARG A 209 -17.26 -18.79 5.40
N ASN A 210 -15.96 -18.93 5.12
CA ASN A 210 -14.96 -17.94 5.49
C ASN A 210 -15.20 -16.62 4.75
N TYR A 211 -15.53 -16.66 3.46
CA TYR A 211 -15.91 -15.50 2.66
C TYR A 211 -17.08 -14.74 3.30
N GLN A 212 -18.17 -15.44 3.62
CA GLN A 212 -19.35 -14.84 4.26
C GLN A 212 -19.01 -14.20 5.61
N SER A 213 -18.14 -14.82 6.41
CA SER A 213 -17.70 -14.26 7.69
C SER A 213 -16.69 -13.11 7.58
N ASN A 214 -15.95 -13.02 6.47
CA ASN A 214 -14.99 -11.95 6.21
C ASN A 214 -15.63 -10.72 5.56
N LEU A 215 -16.75 -10.88 4.84
CA LEU A 215 -17.47 -9.78 4.21
C LEU A 215 -17.77 -8.60 5.17
N PRO A 216 -18.43 -8.82 6.34
CA PRO A 216 -18.69 -7.73 7.28
C PRO A 216 -17.41 -7.12 7.87
N LYS A 217 -16.29 -7.87 7.92
CA LYS A 217 -15.00 -7.33 8.41
C LYS A 217 -14.37 -6.37 7.41
N VAL A 218 -14.54 -6.61 6.10
CA VAL A 218 -14.12 -5.66 5.07
C VAL A 218 -15.01 -4.41 5.11
N GLU A 219 -16.32 -4.60 5.28
CA GLU A 219 -17.28 -3.50 5.39
C GLU A 219 -17.08 -2.64 6.64
N ALA A 220 -16.52 -3.19 7.72
CA ALA A 220 -16.19 -2.42 8.93
C ALA A 220 -15.18 -1.29 8.68
N PHE A 221 -14.39 -1.35 7.60
CA PHE A 221 -13.52 -0.25 7.17
C PHE A 221 -14.27 0.87 6.45
N SER A 222 -15.49 0.61 5.99
CA SER A 222 -16.34 1.58 5.32
C SER A 222 -17.14 2.38 6.36
N ASN A 223 -16.95 3.69 6.39
CA ASN A 223 -17.78 4.60 7.17
C ASN A 223 -18.88 5.21 6.29
N THR A 224 -20.07 4.60 6.29
CA THR A 224 -21.18 4.95 5.40
C THR A 224 -21.85 6.30 5.72
N THR A 225 -21.56 6.89 6.89
CA THR A 225 -22.05 8.22 7.27
C THR A 225 -21.08 9.34 6.88
N ALA A 226 -19.91 9.00 6.36
CA ALA A 226 -18.87 9.92 5.94
C ALA A 226 -19.03 10.34 4.48
N THR A 227 -18.22 11.33 4.05
CA THR A 227 -18.11 11.73 2.64
C THR A 227 -17.57 10.59 1.77
N SER A 228 -17.80 10.62 0.45
CA SER A 228 -17.29 9.61 -0.48
C SER A 228 -15.76 9.45 -0.41
N ALA A 229 -15.02 10.56 -0.27
CA ALA A 229 -13.57 10.54 -0.07
C ALA A 229 -13.16 9.83 1.24
N GLN A 230 -13.85 10.09 2.35
CA GLN A 230 -13.57 9.43 3.63
C GLN A 230 -13.94 7.94 3.59
N HIS A 231 -15.04 7.60 2.93
CA HIS A 231 -15.47 6.22 2.72
C HIS A 231 -14.44 5.46 1.86
N LEU A 232 -14.00 6.06 0.75
CA LEU A 232 -12.94 5.52 -0.10
C LEU A 232 -11.66 5.28 0.70
N ALA A 233 -11.17 6.30 1.45
CA ALA A 233 -9.97 6.18 2.28
C ALA A 233 -10.05 5.03 3.29
N GLY A 234 -11.23 4.80 3.88
CA GLY A 234 -11.49 3.64 4.74
C GLY A 234 -11.31 2.32 3.99
N LEU A 235 -11.99 2.14 2.84
CA LEU A 235 -11.92 0.92 2.05
C LEU A 235 -10.52 0.61 1.50
N LEU A 236 -9.73 1.64 1.16
CA LEU A 236 -8.34 1.50 0.70
C LEU A 236 -7.40 0.86 1.73
N ARG A 237 -7.82 0.76 2.99
CA ARG A 237 -7.13 -0.01 4.05
C ARG A 237 -7.22 -1.51 3.86
N ARG A 238 -8.17 -1.99 3.04
CA ARG A 238 -8.45 -3.42 2.91
C ARG A 238 -8.56 -3.93 1.47
N VAL A 239 -8.97 -3.09 0.53
CA VAL A 239 -9.08 -3.50 -0.88
C VAL A 239 -7.72 -3.49 -1.57
N ASN A 240 -7.49 -4.48 -2.44
CA ASN A 240 -6.24 -4.63 -3.18
C ASN A 240 -6.03 -3.44 -4.14
N GLY A 241 -4.90 -2.74 -3.99
CA GLY A 241 -4.57 -1.52 -4.72
C GLY A 241 -4.25 -1.78 -6.18
N LYS A 242 -3.57 -2.89 -6.48
CA LYS A 242 -3.28 -3.33 -7.85
C LYS A 242 -4.57 -3.66 -8.63
N ALA A 243 -5.49 -4.39 -7.99
CA ALA A 243 -6.81 -4.69 -8.53
C ALA A 243 -7.62 -3.42 -8.75
N PHE A 244 -7.57 -2.47 -7.81
CA PHE A 244 -8.22 -1.16 -7.96
C PHE A 244 -7.67 -0.40 -9.18
N MET A 245 -6.34 -0.29 -9.30
CA MET A 245 -5.70 0.33 -10.47
C MET A 245 -6.05 -0.37 -11.78
N HIS A 246 -6.10 -1.71 -11.78
CA HIS A 246 -6.51 -2.46 -12.96
C HIS A 246 -7.95 -2.13 -13.39
N ARG A 247 -8.89 -2.03 -12.44
CA ARG A 247 -10.29 -1.64 -12.72
C ARG A 247 -10.37 -0.25 -13.34
N ILE A 248 -9.72 0.73 -12.71
CA ILE A 248 -9.70 2.12 -13.17
C ILE A 248 -9.11 2.24 -14.57
N LYS A 249 -7.97 1.56 -14.81
CA LYS A 249 -7.32 1.54 -16.12
C LYS A 249 -8.21 0.90 -17.18
N THR A 250 -8.88 -0.20 -16.84
CA THR A 250 -9.79 -0.91 -17.76
C THR A 250 -10.96 -0.01 -18.16
N GLU A 251 -11.66 0.58 -17.19
CA GLU A 251 -12.80 1.47 -17.44
C GLU A 251 -12.41 2.69 -18.28
N ASN A 252 -11.25 3.27 -18.00
CA ASN A 252 -10.78 4.45 -18.70
C ASN A 252 -9.97 4.11 -19.96
N GLY A 253 -9.83 2.84 -20.36
CA GLY A 253 -9.05 2.43 -21.54
C GLY A 253 -7.59 2.90 -21.50
N VAL A 254 -6.94 2.77 -20.35
CA VAL A 254 -5.53 3.08 -20.12
C VAL A 254 -4.73 1.78 -20.15
N ASN A 255 -3.86 1.62 -21.16
CA ASN A 255 -3.12 0.38 -21.41
C ASN A 255 -1.62 0.45 -21.02
N HIS A 256 -1.16 1.58 -20.48
CA HIS A 256 0.21 1.78 -20.03
C HIS A 256 0.27 1.96 -18.50
N ASP A 257 1.47 1.92 -17.93
CA ASP A 257 1.68 2.21 -16.52
C ASP A 257 1.56 3.72 -16.24
N ILE A 258 0.74 4.08 -15.26
CA ILE A 258 0.48 5.46 -14.85
C ILE A 258 1.01 5.78 -13.45
N THR A 259 1.67 4.82 -12.79
CA THR A 259 2.17 4.91 -11.41
C THR A 259 2.92 6.23 -11.16
N PHE A 260 3.94 6.51 -11.96
CA PHE A 260 4.78 7.69 -11.78
C PHE A 260 4.10 9.00 -12.23
N HIS A 261 3.13 8.93 -13.16
CA HIS A 261 2.31 10.09 -13.52
C HIS A 261 1.39 10.50 -12.36
N LEU A 262 0.75 9.52 -11.72
CA LEU A 262 -0.08 9.74 -10.53
C LEU A 262 0.79 10.27 -9.38
N ALA A 263 1.94 9.65 -9.13
CA ALA A 263 2.86 10.08 -8.07
C ALA A 263 3.30 11.54 -8.24
N ALA A 264 3.67 11.95 -9.46
CA ALA A 264 4.03 13.33 -9.77
C ALA A 264 2.85 14.30 -9.55
N ALA A 265 1.67 13.96 -10.06
CA ALA A 265 0.48 14.80 -9.90
C ALA A 265 0.07 14.96 -8.42
N ILE A 266 0.14 13.89 -7.63
CA ILE A 266 -0.10 13.91 -6.18
C ILE A 266 0.89 14.85 -5.47
N ARG A 267 2.19 14.79 -5.82
CA ARG A 267 3.20 15.70 -5.26
C ARG A 267 2.90 17.16 -5.59
N THR A 268 2.63 17.47 -6.86
CA THR A 268 2.32 18.85 -7.31
C THR A 268 1.11 19.43 -6.60
N ARG A 269 0.15 18.58 -6.23
CA ARG A 269 -1.06 18.95 -5.47
C ARG A 269 -0.85 19.01 -3.95
N ASN A 270 0.36 18.75 -3.47
CA ASN A 270 0.66 18.62 -2.03
C ASN A 270 -0.24 17.58 -1.33
N ALA A 271 -0.59 16.50 -2.03
CA ALA A 271 -1.60 15.54 -1.62
C ALA A 271 -1.03 14.17 -1.21
N ILE A 272 0.28 14.07 -0.96
CA ILE A 272 0.89 12.85 -0.39
C ILE A 272 0.19 12.56 0.95
N PRO A 273 -0.31 11.34 1.21
CA PRO A 273 -1.07 11.10 2.43
C PRO A 273 -0.28 11.40 3.71
N ALA A 274 -0.96 11.95 4.73
CA ALA A 274 -0.36 12.45 5.96
C ALA A 274 0.49 11.39 6.68
N GLU A 275 0.00 10.15 6.75
CA GLU A 275 0.74 9.01 7.32
C GLU A 275 2.18 8.91 6.79
N LEU A 276 2.37 8.98 5.47
CA LEU A 276 3.69 8.86 4.87
C LEU A 276 4.53 10.11 5.10
N ARG A 277 3.92 11.31 5.02
CA ARG A 277 4.63 12.57 5.30
C ARG A 277 5.13 12.62 6.74
N ASP A 278 4.26 12.35 7.70
CA ASP A 278 4.57 12.40 9.13
C ASP A 278 5.63 11.36 9.48
N LEU A 279 5.55 10.17 8.87
CA LEU A 279 6.58 9.15 9.01
C LEU A 279 7.92 9.63 8.46
N MET A 280 7.97 10.13 7.22
CA MET A 280 9.22 10.61 6.61
C MET A 280 9.82 11.78 7.39
N ASP A 281 9.01 12.75 7.79
CA ASP A 281 9.45 13.88 8.59
C ASP A 281 10.03 13.44 9.95
N THR A 282 9.40 12.45 10.60
CA THR A 282 9.93 11.83 11.81
C THR A 282 11.28 11.16 11.56
N LEU A 283 11.41 10.37 10.49
CA LEU A 283 12.64 9.67 10.15
C LEU A 283 13.78 10.61 9.72
N ALA A 284 13.43 11.77 9.14
CA ALA A 284 14.34 12.83 8.78
C ALA A 284 14.72 13.72 9.98
N GLY A 285 14.18 13.45 11.18
CA GLY A 285 14.48 14.20 12.39
C GLY A 285 13.84 15.59 12.45
N LYS A 286 12.77 15.86 11.69
CA LYS A 286 11.99 17.08 11.85
C LYS A 286 11.15 16.95 13.12
N GLN A 287 11.37 17.83 14.10
CA GLN A 287 10.47 17.94 15.24
C GLN A 287 9.17 18.60 14.78
N HIS A 288 8.03 17.96 15.01
CA HIS A 288 6.74 18.65 14.93
C HIS A 288 6.74 19.73 16.00
N GLN A 289 6.73 21.00 15.60
CA GLN A 289 6.29 22.06 16.49
C GLN A 289 4.85 21.73 16.86
N GLN A 290 4.63 21.28 18.10
CA GLN A 290 3.30 21.32 18.68
C GLN A 290 2.87 22.78 18.63
N HIS A 291 1.91 23.11 17.77
CA HIS A 291 1.14 24.33 17.93
C HIS A 291 0.38 24.19 19.24
N THR A 292 1.00 24.66 20.33
CA THR A 292 0.27 25.12 21.49
C THR A 292 -0.37 26.43 21.09
N ASP A 293 -1.62 26.37 20.66
CA ASP A 293 -2.48 27.53 20.61
C ASP A 293 -2.73 27.98 22.06
N GLU A 294 -2.11 29.11 22.45
CA GLU A 294 -2.56 29.96 23.55
C GLU A 294 -3.63 30.93 23.04
#